data_AF-A0A7Y2I637-F1
#
_entry.id   AF-A0A7Y2I637-F1
#
_cell.length_a   1.000
_cell.length_b   1.000
_cell.length_c   1.000
_cell.angle_alpha   90.00
_cell.angle_beta   90.00
_cell.angle_gamma   90.00
#
_symmetry.space_group_name_H-M   'P 1'
#
loop_
_entity.id
_entity.type
_entity.pdbx_description
1 polymer ?
#
loop_
_entity_poly.entity_id
_entity_poly.type
_entity_poly.pdbx_seq_one_letter_code
_entity_poly.pdbx_strand_id
1 'polypeptide(L)'
;MQCERLLTLSKHWYLHVKEETMAPARMVQFIKQHVDACPVCLKDPDIEDEIEKITEIILPESKIPKAVRLKQEAEEAEREQVEAEEKDNTAPETEGSSDDDFKEDDEEEPLPS
;
A
#
# COMPACT_ATOMS: atom_id res chain seq x y z
N MET A 1 -24.17 -2.32 8.08
CA MET A 1 -25.16 -2.00 7.03
C MET A 1 -26.16 -3.14 6.88
N GLN A 2 -27.46 -2.84 6.99
CA GLN A 2 -28.57 -3.81 6.99
C GLN A 2 -29.29 -3.93 5.63
N CYS A 3 -28.99 -3.05 4.67
CA CYS A 3 -29.68 -3.03 3.37
C CYS A 3 -28.98 -3.90 2.31
N GLU A 4 -29.48 -5.12 2.08
CA GLU A 4 -28.98 -6.03 1.04
C GLU A 4 -28.98 -5.41 -0.37
N ARG A 5 -29.96 -4.54 -0.66
CA ARG A 5 -30.07 -3.84 -1.94
C ARG A 5 -28.93 -2.83 -2.14
N LEU A 6 -28.60 -2.06 -1.10
CA LEU A 6 -27.43 -1.18 -1.13
C LEU A 6 -26.15 -2.00 -1.26
N LEU A 7 -26.00 -3.07 -0.48
CA LEU A 7 -24.82 -3.94 -0.51
C LEU A 7 -24.59 -4.60 -1.88
N THR A 8 -25.67 -4.93 -2.60
CA THR A 8 -25.61 -5.40 -3.99
C THR A 8 -25.23 -4.30 -4.97
N LEU A 9 -25.82 -3.11 -4.83
CA LEU A 9 -25.52 -1.95 -5.68
C LEU A 9 -24.07 -1.47 -5.50
N SER A 10 -23.57 -1.37 -4.27
CA SER A 10 -22.19 -0.98 -3.96
C SER A 10 -21.17 -1.93 -4.57
N LYS A 11 -21.43 -3.26 -4.58
CA LYS A 11 -20.57 -4.23 -5.30
C LYS A 11 -20.56 -3.99 -6.80
N HIS A 12 -21.71 -3.68 -7.41
CA HIS A 12 -21.81 -3.42 -8.85
C HIS A 12 -21.15 -2.09 -9.25
N TRP A 13 -21.35 -1.03 -8.47
CA TRP A 13 -20.68 0.25 -8.66
C TRP A 13 -19.16 0.13 -8.43
N TYR A 14 -18.70 -0.69 -7.49
CA TYR A 14 -17.26 -0.93 -7.27
C TYR A 14 -16.61 -1.62 -8.47
N LEU A 15 -17.28 -2.56 -9.13
CA LEU A 15 -16.80 -3.14 -10.39
C LEU A 15 -16.66 -2.06 -11.47
N HIS A 16 -17.69 -1.22 -11.65
CA HIS A 16 -17.60 -0.11 -12.61
C HIS A 16 -16.50 0.91 -12.30
N VAL A 17 -16.21 1.16 -11.02
CA VAL A 17 -15.08 2.00 -10.58
C VAL A 17 -13.73 1.33 -10.89
N LYS A 18 -13.61 0.02 -10.64
CA LYS A 18 -12.41 -0.77 -10.96
C LYS A 18 -12.17 -0.91 -12.47
N GLU A 19 -13.24 -0.92 -13.27
CA GLU A 19 -13.22 -0.93 -14.74
C GLU A 19 -13.03 0.48 -15.35
N GLU A 20 -12.79 1.51 -14.52
CA GLU A 20 -12.66 2.93 -14.90
C GLU A 20 -13.89 3.55 -15.60
N THR A 21 -14.98 2.77 -15.78
CA THR A 21 -16.26 3.22 -16.37
C THR A 21 -17.06 4.18 -15.48
N MET A 22 -16.72 4.28 -14.19
CA MET A 22 -17.35 5.19 -13.23
C MET A 22 -16.31 5.83 -12.31
N ALA A 23 -16.36 7.15 -12.13
CA ALA A 23 -15.51 7.82 -11.14
C ALA A 23 -15.93 7.44 -9.70
N PRO A 24 -15.00 7.24 -8.74
CA PRO A 24 -15.35 6.90 -7.36
C PRO A 24 -16.34 7.89 -6.72
N ALA A 25 -16.20 9.19 -6.97
CA ALA A 25 -17.11 10.22 -6.49
C ALA A 25 -18.57 10.05 -6.96
N ARG A 26 -18.79 9.49 -8.17
CA ARG A 26 -20.14 9.14 -8.67
C ARG A 26 -20.75 8.01 -7.82
N MET A 27 -19.96 7.00 -7.48
CA MET A 27 -20.40 5.90 -6.61
C MET A 27 -20.76 6.40 -5.20
N VAL A 28 -19.93 7.25 -4.59
CA VAL A 28 -20.26 7.89 -3.29
C VAL A 28 -21.60 8.65 -3.37
N GLN A 29 -21.83 9.39 -4.46
CA GLN A 29 -23.07 10.14 -4.64
C GLN A 29 -24.30 9.22 -4.80
N PHE A 30 -24.18 8.09 -5.53
CA PHE A 30 -25.25 7.11 -5.65
C PHE A 30 -25.55 6.39 -4.32
N ILE A 31 -24.53 6.12 -3.50
CA ILE A 31 -24.71 5.56 -2.16
C ILE A 31 -25.55 6.52 -1.29
N LYS A 32 -25.19 7.81 -1.23
CA LYS A 32 -25.94 8.80 -0.45
C LYS A 32 -27.39 8.95 -0.94
N GLN A 33 -27.59 9.07 -2.25
CA GLN A 33 -28.93 9.09 -2.86
C GLN A 33 -29.76 7.83 -2.57
N HIS A 34 -29.13 6.66 -2.45
CA HIS A 34 -29.82 5.44 -2.04
C HIS A 34 -30.25 5.50 -0.58
N VAL A 35 -29.39 5.99 0.32
CA VAL A 35 -29.70 6.12 1.75
C VAL A 35 -30.87 7.08 1.97
N ASP A 36 -30.85 8.26 1.36
CA ASP A 36 -31.94 9.25 1.40
C ASP A 36 -33.30 8.65 0.95
N ALA A 37 -33.27 7.74 -0.03
CA ALA A 37 -34.46 7.14 -0.64
C ALA A 37 -34.88 5.79 -0.02
N CYS A 38 -34.10 5.21 0.91
CA CYS A 38 -34.28 3.84 1.38
C CYS A 38 -34.73 3.78 2.86
N PRO A 39 -35.99 3.40 3.16
CA PRO A 39 -36.52 3.34 4.53
C PRO A 39 -35.96 2.18 5.39
N VAL A 40 -34.98 1.43 4.86
CA VAL A 40 -34.11 0.51 5.62
C VAL A 40 -32.84 1.23 6.05
N CYS A 41 -32.18 1.97 5.15
CA CYS A 41 -30.96 2.73 5.45
C CYS A 41 -31.24 3.87 6.45
N LEU A 42 -32.37 4.56 6.31
CA LEU A 42 -32.83 5.61 7.24
C LEU A 42 -33.16 5.10 8.68
N LYS A 43 -33.01 3.80 8.95
CA LYS A 43 -33.23 3.17 10.26
C LYS A 43 -32.00 2.42 10.78
N ASP A 44 -30.93 2.41 10.01
CA ASP A 44 -29.69 1.69 10.28
C ASP A 44 -28.70 2.69 10.91
N PRO A 45 -28.47 2.67 12.23
CA PRO A 45 -27.63 3.69 12.90
C PRO A 45 -26.16 3.57 12.49
N ASP A 46 -25.74 2.40 12.02
CA ASP A 46 -24.38 2.12 11.56
C ASP A 46 -24.18 2.56 10.09
N ILE A 47 -25.18 3.15 9.43
CA ILE A 47 -25.13 3.43 7.99
C ILE A 47 -24.04 4.45 7.62
N GLU A 48 -23.75 5.45 8.45
CA GLU A 48 -22.78 6.51 8.14
C GLU A 48 -21.34 5.95 8.16
N ASP A 49 -20.99 5.24 9.23
CA ASP A 49 -19.72 4.52 9.41
C ASP A 49 -19.48 3.48 8.28
N GLU A 50 -20.55 2.82 7.83
CA GLU A 50 -20.50 1.87 6.72
C GLU A 50 -20.40 2.55 5.33
N ILE A 51 -20.92 3.76 5.16
CA ILE A 51 -20.65 4.59 3.98
C ILE A 51 -19.17 4.98 3.97
N GLU A 52 -18.63 5.43 5.11
CA GLU A 52 -17.23 5.88 5.21
C GLU A 52 -16.26 4.74 4.84
N LYS A 53 -16.40 3.56 5.43
CA LYS A 53 -15.64 2.35 5.03
C LYS A 53 -15.72 2.05 3.53
N ILE A 54 -16.93 2.12 2.93
CA ILE A 54 -17.07 1.93 1.48
C ILE A 54 -16.31 3.04 0.73
N THR A 55 -16.38 4.30 1.18
CA THR A 55 -15.65 5.39 0.54
C THR A 55 -14.14 5.20 0.60
N GLU A 56 -13.57 4.73 1.71
CA GLU A 56 -12.14 4.41 1.84
C GLU A 56 -11.72 3.27 0.90
N ILE A 57 -12.54 2.23 0.76
CA ILE A 57 -12.27 1.08 -0.12
C ILE A 57 -12.29 1.47 -1.62
N ILE A 58 -13.09 2.46 -2.02
CA ILE A 58 -13.21 2.91 -3.42
C ILE A 58 -12.41 4.18 -3.75
N LEU A 59 -11.96 4.90 -2.72
CA LEU A 59 -10.97 5.98 -2.77
C LEU A 59 -9.73 5.57 -1.95
N PRO A 60 -9.10 4.41 -2.22
CA PRO A 60 -7.81 4.09 -1.61
C PRO A 60 -6.84 5.19 -2.00
N GLU A 61 -6.02 5.63 -1.04
CA GLU A 61 -5.35 6.93 -1.03
C GLU A 61 -4.96 7.48 -2.41
N SER A 62 -5.39 8.70 -2.72
CA SER A 62 -5.10 9.40 -3.97
C SER A 62 -3.61 9.74 -4.07
N LYS A 63 -2.81 8.72 -4.40
CA LYS A 63 -1.35 8.69 -4.54
C LYS A 63 -0.64 9.39 -3.38
N ILE A 64 -0.26 8.63 -2.34
CA ILE A 64 0.80 9.05 -1.40
C ILE A 64 1.97 9.61 -2.23
N PRO A 65 2.27 10.92 -2.14
CA PRO A 65 3.36 11.49 -2.92
C PRO A 65 4.67 10.83 -2.50
N LYS A 66 5.54 10.47 -3.45
CA LYS A 66 6.81 9.76 -3.16
C LYS A 66 7.67 10.44 -2.08
N ALA A 67 7.49 11.73 -1.87
CA ALA A 67 8.10 12.53 -0.80
C ALA A 67 7.76 12.05 0.64
N VAL A 68 6.61 11.42 0.89
CA VAL A 68 6.26 10.88 2.22
C VAL A 68 6.99 9.57 2.47
N ARG A 69 7.03 8.67 1.47
CA ARG A 69 7.72 7.37 1.58
C ARG A 69 9.23 7.55 1.84
N LEU A 70 9.86 8.48 1.10
CA LEU A 70 11.25 8.87 1.33
C LEU A 70 11.50 9.41 2.75
N LYS A 71 10.50 9.99 3.39
CA LYS A 71 10.62 10.51 4.77
C LYS A 71 10.50 9.41 5.83
N GLN A 72 9.76 8.35 5.56
CA GLN A 72 9.75 7.14 6.39
C GLN A 72 11.05 6.34 6.21
N GLU A 73 11.50 6.15 4.96
CA GLU A 73 12.81 5.53 4.65
C GLU A 73 13.98 6.30 5.33
N ALA A 74 13.88 7.62 5.50
CA ALA A 74 14.87 8.43 6.24
C ALA A 74 14.76 8.32 7.78
N GLU A 75 13.54 8.27 8.34
CA GLU A 75 13.32 8.15 9.79
C GLU A 75 13.72 6.76 10.34
N GLU A 76 13.62 5.73 9.50
CA GLU A 76 14.11 4.37 9.80
C GLU A 76 15.65 4.32 9.79
N ALA A 77 16.28 4.86 8.74
CA ALA A 77 17.75 4.94 8.63
C ALA A 77 18.41 5.85 9.70
N GLU A 78 17.70 6.83 10.26
CA GLU A 78 18.18 7.63 11.39
C GLU A 78 18.28 6.81 12.69
N ARG A 79 17.38 5.82 12.89
CA ARG A 79 17.43 4.92 14.07
C ARG A 79 18.62 3.97 14.04
N GLU A 80 18.92 3.40 12.88
CA GLU A 80 20.03 2.43 12.72
C GLU A 80 21.40 3.04 13.04
N GLN A 81 21.59 4.34 12.76
CA GLN A 81 22.86 5.03 13.02
C GLN A 81 23.13 5.22 14.53
N VAL A 82 22.10 5.47 15.34
CA VAL A 82 22.27 5.70 16.79
C VAL A 82 22.68 4.43 17.54
N GLU A 83 22.28 3.25 17.08
CA GLU A 83 22.63 1.97 17.71
C GLU A 83 24.05 1.47 17.36
N ALA A 84 24.70 2.08 16.35
CA ALA A 84 26.05 1.72 15.91
C ALA A 84 27.18 2.40 16.72
N GLU A 85 26.96 3.60 17.28
CA GLU A 85 28.04 4.40 17.89
C GLU A 85 28.45 3.96 19.32
N GLU A 86 27.71 3.04 19.98
CA GLU A 86 28.04 2.59 21.35
C GLU A 86 29.07 1.43 21.41
N LYS A 87 29.65 1.00 20.28
CA LYS A 87 30.44 -0.26 20.19
C LYS A 87 31.79 -0.22 19.47
N ASP A 88 32.47 0.92 19.40
CA ASP A 88 33.91 0.94 19.08
C ASP A 88 34.72 1.73 20.12
N ASN A 89 35.39 0.99 21.03
CA ASN A 89 36.46 1.54 21.89
C ASN A 89 37.35 0.45 22.53
N THR A 90 37.99 -0.40 21.72
CA THR A 90 39.28 -1.00 22.09
C THR A 90 40.10 -1.33 20.84
N ALA A 91 41.41 -1.10 20.90
CA ALA A 91 42.30 -1.01 19.74
C ALA A 91 42.77 -2.39 19.19
N PRO A 92 43.23 -2.46 17.91
CA PRO A 92 43.54 -3.70 17.21
C PRO A 92 45.02 -4.13 17.26
N GLU A 93 45.30 -5.41 16.98
CA GLU A 93 46.64 -5.98 16.75
C GLU A 93 46.58 -6.99 15.56
N THR A 94 47.49 -6.80 14.59
CA THR A 94 48.31 -7.76 13.79
C THR A 94 47.88 -9.24 13.53
N GLU A 95 48.29 -9.94 12.44
CA GLU A 95 48.91 -9.63 11.13
C GLU A 95 48.96 -10.90 10.21
N GLY A 96 48.91 -10.74 8.87
CA GLY A 96 49.24 -11.77 7.86
C GLY A 96 48.25 -12.96 7.68
N SER A 97 48.36 -13.84 6.67
CA SER A 97 49.11 -13.81 5.39
C SER A 97 48.58 -14.92 4.43
N SER A 98 49.14 -15.01 3.21
CA SER A 98 48.85 -15.90 2.06
C SER A 98 47.58 -15.61 1.23
N ASP A 99 47.64 -15.38 -0.09
CA ASP A 99 48.12 -16.19 -1.26
C ASP A 99 46.98 -17.14 -1.74
N ASP A 100 46.32 -16.83 -2.87
CA ASP A 100 46.53 -17.44 -4.21
C ASP A 100 46.01 -18.91 -4.26
N ASP A 101 45.21 -19.41 -5.21
CA ASP A 101 44.89 -19.05 -6.60
C ASP A 101 43.46 -19.55 -6.96
N PHE A 102 42.74 -18.87 -7.88
CA PHE A 102 42.02 -19.52 -8.99
C PHE A 102 41.56 -18.49 -10.04
N LYS A 103 41.99 -18.64 -11.30
CA LYS A 103 41.73 -17.69 -12.40
C LYS A 103 41.01 -18.35 -13.60
N GLU A 104 39.90 -17.72 -14.02
CA GLU A 104 39.16 -17.96 -15.30
C GLU A 104 38.63 -19.41 -15.52
N ASP A 105 37.81 -19.74 -16.52
CA ASP A 105 37.63 -19.17 -17.88
C ASP A 105 36.20 -19.34 -18.45
N ASP A 106 36.01 -18.90 -19.71
CA ASP A 106 34.84 -19.00 -20.65
C ASP A 106 34.04 -20.35 -20.68
N GLU A 107 32.91 -20.58 -21.38
CA GLU A 107 32.15 -20.00 -22.54
C GLU A 107 30.65 -20.44 -22.34
N GLU A 108 29.54 -19.95 -22.93
CA GLU A 108 29.15 -18.93 -23.95
C GLU A 108 27.67 -18.50 -23.64
N GLU A 109 27.16 -17.40 -24.20
CA GLU A 109 25.72 -17.24 -24.55
C GLU A 109 25.64 -17.10 -26.08
N PRO A 110 24.77 -17.86 -26.79
CA PRO A 110 23.46 -17.28 -27.10
C PRO A 110 22.27 -18.26 -27.31
N LEU A 111 21.07 -17.69 -27.24
CA LEU A 111 19.81 -18.20 -27.82
C LEU A 111 19.72 -17.84 -29.35
N PRO A 112 18.68 -18.21 -30.13
CA PRO A 112 17.62 -19.21 -29.98
C PRO A 112 17.49 -20.14 -31.23
N SER A 113 16.44 -20.97 -31.29
CA SER A 113 15.65 -21.26 -32.52
C SER A 113 14.25 -21.76 -32.17
#